data_AF-A0A663E538-F1
#
_entry.id   AF-A0A663E538-F1
#
_cell.length_a   1.000
_cell.length_b   1.000
_cell.length_c   1.000
_cell.angle_alpha   90.00
_cell.angle_beta   90.00
_cell.angle_gamma   90.00
#
_symmetry.space_group_name_H-M   'P 1'
#
loop_
_entity.id
_entity.type
_entity.pdbx_description
1 polymer ?
#
loop_
_entity_poly.entity_id
_entity_poly.type
_entity_poly.pdbx_seq_one_letter_code
_entity_poly.pdbx_strand_id
1 'polypeptide(L)'
;MAQAPADPSNVETADPEESSPNMIVYRKIEDIITRMQDDKTGGVPIRTVKSFLSKIPSVVTGADIVQWLMKNLSIEDPGEAIHLGSLIAAQGYVFPISDHVLTLKDDGTFYRFQAPYFWPSNCWEPENTDYAIYLCKRTMQNKARLELADYEAENLARLQRAFARKWEFIFMQAEAQVKIDRKKDKTERKILDSQERAFWDVHRPVPGCVNTTEMDIRKCRRMKNPQKVKKSVYGVTEESQPQSPVHVPSQPVRKTTKEDFRKQITFLNVQIERHCLKMSKVAESKEPSQQRVKRWGFSMDEVLKDPVGRDQFLRFLESEFSSENLRFWLAVQDLKKQPLQDVTTRVEEIWQEFLAPGAQSAINLDSHSYEKTSQNVKDPGRYTYEDAQEHIYKLMKSDSYARFLRSNAYQDLLLAKKKVSVGKDVLASLSTS
;
A
#
# COMPACT_ATOMS: atom_id res chain seq x y z
N MET A 1 -41.99 5.76 0.50
CA MET A 1 -42.25 6.68 1.63
C MET A 1 -41.88 8.08 1.16
N ALA A 2 -42.78 9.04 1.24
CA ALA A 2 -42.46 10.44 0.97
C ALA A 2 -42.42 11.17 2.32
N GLN A 3 -41.23 11.32 2.88
CA GLN A 3 -40.96 12.43 3.79
C GLN A 3 -40.58 13.64 2.93
N ALA A 4 -41.07 14.81 3.33
CA ALA A 4 -40.84 16.08 2.66
C ALA A 4 -39.33 16.37 2.49
N PRO A 5 -38.92 17.10 1.45
CA PRO A 5 -37.52 17.48 1.30
C PRO A 5 -37.10 18.36 2.48
N ALA A 6 -36.00 17.99 3.14
CA ALA A 6 -35.36 18.85 4.12
C ALA A 6 -34.83 20.11 3.42
N ASP A 7 -35.06 21.26 4.06
CA ASP A 7 -34.63 22.58 3.61
C ASP A 7 -33.11 22.61 3.35
N PRO A 8 -32.64 23.13 2.20
CA PRO A 8 -31.21 23.17 1.87
C PRO A 8 -30.41 24.20 2.69
N SER A 9 -31.02 24.87 3.67
CA SER A 9 -30.37 25.89 4.50
C SER A 9 -29.84 25.38 5.84
N ASN A 10 -30.00 24.10 6.17
CA ASN A 10 -29.49 23.53 7.43
C ASN A 10 -28.36 22.53 7.16
N VAL A 11 -27.22 23.03 6.67
CA VAL A 11 -25.96 22.29 6.72
C VAL A 11 -25.49 22.36 8.18
N GLU A 12 -26.07 21.50 9.02
CA GLU A 12 -25.41 21.14 10.28
C GLU A 12 -24.02 20.61 9.90
N THR A 13 -22.99 21.32 10.34
CA THR A 13 -21.61 20.85 10.29
C THR A 13 -21.52 19.60 11.15
N ALA A 14 -21.83 18.45 10.58
CA ALA A 14 -21.66 17.16 11.23
C ALA A 14 -20.23 17.04 11.74
N ASP A 15 -20.09 16.65 13.01
CA ASP A 15 -18.80 16.47 13.66
C ASP A 15 -17.92 15.53 12.79
N PRO A 16 -16.70 15.95 12.39
CA PRO A 16 -15.80 15.09 11.62
C PRO A 16 -15.48 13.75 12.31
N GLU A 17 -15.78 13.60 13.61
CA GLU A 17 -15.64 12.34 14.36
C GLU A 17 -16.77 11.30 14.11
N GLU A 18 -17.93 11.66 13.55
CA GLU A 18 -19.05 10.74 13.24
C GLU A 18 -19.15 10.32 11.76
N SER A 19 -18.34 10.94 10.91
CA SER A 19 -18.39 10.72 9.46
C SER A 19 -17.85 9.35 9.06
N SER A 20 -18.52 8.63 8.14
CA SER A 20 -17.97 7.41 7.55
C SER A 20 -16.53 7.65 7.04
N PRO A 21 -15.60 6.71 7.22
CA PRO A 21 -14.20 6.88 6.80
C PRO A 21 -14.03 7.03 5.29
N ASN A 22 -15.11 6.80 4.51
CA ASN A 22 -15.14 7.00 3.07
C ASN A 22 -15.77 8.35 2.67
N MET A 23 -16.29 9.15 3.61
CA MET A 23 -17.01 10.40 3.31
C MET A 23 -16.18 11.42 2.56
N ILE A 24 -14.87 11.51 2.85
CA ILE A 24 -13.98 12.39 2.09
C ILE A 24 -13.89 12.00 0.61
N VAL A 25 -13.97 10.70 0.31
CA VAL A 25 -13.97 10.21 -1.07
C VAL A 25 -15.30 10.53 -1.73
N TYR A 26 -16.42 10.28 -1.06
CA TYR A 26 -17.75 10.61 -1.58
C TYR A 26 -17.89 12.09 -1.91
N ARG A 27 -17.52 12.99 -0.98
CA ARG A 27 -17.55 14.44 -1.21
C ARG A 27 -16.73 14.85 -2.44
N LYS A 28 -15.53 14.29 -2.62
CA LYS A 28 -14.69 14.57 -3.79
C LYS A 28 -15.33 14.09 -5.10
N ILE A 29 -15.98 12.94 -5.09
CA ILE A 29 -16.71 12.44 -6.28
C ILE A 29 -17.93 13.34 -6.54
N GLU A 30 -18.66 13.74 -5.52
CA GLU A 30 -19.84 14.60 -5.62
C GLU A 30 -19.50 16.00 -6.16
N ASP A 31 -18.36 16.56 -5.77
CA ASP A 31 -17.83 17.80 -6.34
C ASP A 31 -17.53 17.65 -7.84
N ILE A 32 -17.01 16.48 -8.26
CA ILE A 32 -16.81 16.18 -9.69
C ILE A 32 -18.17 16.09 -10.39
N ILE A 33 -19.11 15.31 -9.86
CA ILE A 33 -20.44 15.08 -10.43
C ILE A 33 -21.25 16.37 -10.55
N THR A 34 -21.11 17.28 -9.58
CA THR A 34 -21.77 18.59 -9.60
C THR A 34 -21.22 19.45 -10.74
N ARG A 35 -19.89 19.49 -10.91
CA ARG A 35 -19.26 20.19 -12.04
C ARG A 35 -19.58 19.57 -13.39
N MET A 36 -19.73 18.24 -13.45
CA MET A 36 -20.14 17.55 -14.69
C MET A 36 -21.55 17.92 -15.13
N GLN A 37 -22.43 18.30 -14.20
CA GLN A 37 -23.82 18.67 -14.49
C GLN A 37 -24.04 20.19 -14.62
N ASP A 38 -22.99 20.99 -14.48
CA ASP A 38 -23.10 22.45 -14.56
C ASP A 38 -23.02 22.94 -16.01
N ASP A 39 -24.19 23.26 -16.57
CA ASP A 39 -24.32 23.79 -17.93
C ASP A 39 -23.58 25.13 -18.13
N LYS A 40 -23.32 25.90 -17.06
CA LYS A 40 -22.68 27.21 -17.16
C LYS A 40 -21.16 27.12 -17.31
N THR A 41 -20.54 26.12 -16.69
CA THR A 41 -19.08 25.94 -16.69
C THR A 41 -18.59 24.95 -17.75
N GLY A 42 -19.48 24.52 -18.65
CA GLY A 42 -19.16 23.56 -19.70
C GLY A 42 -19.16 22.11 -19.20
N GLY A 43 -20.18 21.75 -18.42
CA GLY A 43 -20.50 20.38 -18.04
C GLY A 43 -20.69 19.43 -19.23
N VAL A 44 -20.94 18.15 -18.92
CA VAL A 44 -21.20 17.11 -19.92
C VAL A 44 -22.56 17.37 -20.56
N PRO A 45 -22.68 17.37 -21.91
CA PRO A 45 -23.93 17.71 -22.58
C PRO A 45 -25.02 16.66 -22.34
N ILE A 46 -26.02 17.00 -21.52
CA ILE A 46 -27.19 16.15 -21.28
C ILE A 46 -28.19 16.30 -22.43
N ARG A 47 -28.52 15.19 -23.10
CA ARG A 47 -29.36 15.19 -24.31
C ARG A 47 -30.58 14.30 -24.20
N THR A 48 -31.59 14.59 -25.01
CA THR A 48 -32.69 13.66 -25.30
C THR A 48 -32.48 13.06 -26.68
N VAL A 49 -32.18 11.77 -26.74
CA VAL A 49 -31.95 11.04 -27.99
C VAL A 49 -33.29 10.50 -28.51
N LYS A 50 -33.59 10.81 -29.79
CA LYS A 50 -34.79 10.33 -30.48
C LYS A 50 -34.38 9.40 -31.60
N SER A 51 -35.00 8.22 -31.67
CA SER A 51 -34.94 7.27 -32.77
C SER A 51 -36.36 6.97 -33.25
N PHE A 52 -36.50 6.20 -34.34
CA PHE A 52 -37.80 5.80 -34.87
C PHE A 52 -38.67 5.03 -33.84
N LEU A 53 -38.05 4.22 -32.98
CA LEU A 53 -38.75 3.35 -32.02
C LEU A 53 -38.68 3.86 -30.57
N SER A 54 -37.81 4.81 -30.26
CA SER A 54 -37.55 5.20 -28.87
C SER A 54 -37.19 6.68 -28.72
N LYS A 55 -37.65 7.27 -27.61
CA LYS A 55 -37.18 8.55 -27.09
C LYS A 55 -36.55 8.29 -25.72
N ILE A 56 -35.26 8.56 -25.61
CA ILE A 56 -34.46 8.36 -24.39
C ILE A 56 -34.03 9.75 -23.87
N PRO A 57 -34.72 10.27 -22.84
CA PRO A 57 -34.44 11.60 -22.31
C PRO A 57 -33.28 11.60 -21.33
N SER A 58 -32.65 12.75 -21.11
CA SER A 58 -31.66 12.99 -20.05
C SER A 58 -30.53 11.95 -20.00
N VAL A 59 -29.80 11.79 -21.12
CA VAL A 59 -28.64 10.90 -21.22
C VAL A 59 -27.40 11.66 -21.65
N VAL A 60 -26.24 11.13 -21.26
CA VAL A 60 -24.91 11.55 -21.70
C VAL A 60 -24.22 10.36 -22.36
N THR A 61 -23.22 10.59 -23.21
CA THR A 61 -22.42 9.48 -23.78
C THR A 61 -21.19 9.20 -22.93
N GLY A 62 -20.69 7.96 -22.99
CA GLY A 62 -19.45 7.59 -22.31
C GLY A 62 -18.26 8.40 -22.79
N ALA A 63 -18.14 8.60 -24.10
CA ALA A 63 -17.12 9.46 -24.71
C ALA A 63 -17.16 10.91 -24.18
N ASP A 64 -18.36 11.50 -24.04
CA ASP A 64 -18.48 12.87 -23.50
C ASP A 64 -18.00 12.94 -22.03
N ILE A 65 -18.29 11.92 -21.22
CA ILE A 65 -17.81 11.81 -19.82
C ILE A 65 -16.28 11.71 -19.79
N VAL A 66 -15.69 10.83 -20.58
CA VAL A 66 -14.22 10.61 -20.61
C VAL A 66 -13.51 11.89 -21.05
N GLN A 67 -13.96 12.53 -22.12
CA GLN A 67 -13.39 13.79 -22.60
C GLN A 67 -13.50 14.91 -21.55
N TRP A 68 -14.62 14.98 -20.85
CA TRP A 68 -14.80 15.96 -19.77
C TRP A 68 -13.83 15.72 -18.62
N LEU A 69 -13.63 14.47 -18.20
CA LEU A 69 -12.69 14.10 -17.13
C LEU A 69 -11.25 14.46 -17.53
N MET A 70 -10.83 14.10 -18.74
CA MET A 70 -9.49 14.43 -19.25
C MET A 70 -9.23 15.94 -19.21
N LYS A 71 -10.16 16.72 -19.74
CA LYS A 71 -10.03 18.18 -19.83
C LYS A 71 -10.05 18.85 -18.45
N ASN A 72 -11.03 18.53 -17.61
CA ASN A 72 -11.30 19.28 -16.37
C ASN A 72 -10.48 18.80 -15.17
N LEU A 73 -9.90 17.61 -15.23
CA LEU A 73 -9.01 17.07 -14.21
C LEU A 73 -7.54 17.01 -14.67
N SER A 74 -7.23 17.50 -15.88
CA SER A 74 -5.89 17.47 -16.47
C SER A 74 -5.28 16.06 -16.53
N ILE A 75 -6.09 15.09 -16.96
CA ILE A 75 -5.65 13.69 -17.13
C ILE A 75 -5.14 13.52 -18.57
N GLU A 76 -3.87 13.13 -18.71
CA GLU A 76 -3.21 12.96 -20.01
C GLU A 76 -3.53 11.60 -20.65
N ASP A 77 -3.61 10.54 -19.84
CA ASP A 77 -3.89 9.17 -20.31
C ASP A 77 -5.41 8.89 -20.34
N PRO A 78 -6.01 8.59 -21.51
CA PRO A 78 -7.41 8.17 -21.59
C PRO A 78 -7.71 6.95 -20.69
N GLY A 79 -6.74 6.04 -20.50
CA GLY A 79 -6.90 4.87 -19.64
C GLY A 79 -7.16 5.25 -18.18
N GLU A 80 -6.48 6.28 -17.66
CA GLU A 80 -6.70 6.82 -16.31
C GLU A 80 -8.09 7.47 -16.19
N ALA A 81 -8.53 8.22 -17.20
CA ALA A 81 -9.86 8.85 -17.20
C ALA A 81 -10.99 7.81 -17.24
N ILE A 82 -10.86 6.77 -18.07
CA ILE A 82 -11.82 5.64 -18.13
C ILE A 82 -11.84 4.90 -16.79
N HIS A 83 -10.68 4.67 -16.18
CA HIS A 83 -10.58 4.01 -14.88
C HIS A 83 -11.29 4.83 -13.79
N LEU A 84 -10.97 6.13 -13.67
CA LEU A 84 -11.63 7.03 -12.72
C LEU A 84 -13.14 7.08 -12.94
N GLY A 85 -13.57 7.26 -14.18
CA GLY A 85 -14.99 7.28 -14.52
C GLY A 85 -15.70 5.97 -14.23
N SER A 86 -15.03 4.82 -14.40
CA SER A 86 -15.55 3.51 -14.01
C SER A 86 -15.67 3.36 -12.50
N LEU A 87 -14.73 3.90 -11.72
CA LEU A 87 -14.84 3.94 -10.25
C LEU A 87 -16.02 4.81 -9.79
N ILE A 88 -16.21 5.97 -10.42
CA ILE A 88 -17.37 6.85 -10.16
C ILE A 88 -18.68 6.11 -10.48
N ALA A 89 -18.71 5.36 -11.60
CA ALA A 89 -19.87 4.57 -11.98
C ALA A 89 -20.14 3.41 -11.00
N ALA A 90 -19.10 2.69 -10.57
CA ALA A 90 -19.20 1.59 -9.61
C ALA A 90 -19.67 2.05 -8.21
N GLN A 91 -19.46 3.33 -7.87
CA GLN A 91 -20.02 3.96 -6.66
C GLN A 91 -21.46 4.45 -6.86
N GLY A 92 -22.04 4.31 -8.06
CA GLY A 92 -23.44 4.59 -8.33
C GLY A 92 -23.78 6.04 -8.66
N TYR A 93 -22.80 6.91 -8.90
CA TYR A 93 -23.07 8.32 -9.25
C TYR A 93 -23.48 8.49 -10.72
N VAL A 94 -22.98 7.61 -11.59
CA VAL A 94 -23.30 7.54 -13.02
C VAL A 94 -23.53 6.08 -13.38
N PHE A 95 -24.51 5.78 -14.22
CA PHE A 95 -24.82 4.39 -14.56
C PHE A 95 -25.22 4.21 -16.03
N PRO A 96 -24.79 3.11 -16.68
CA PRO A 96 -25.22 2.79 -18.04
C PRO A 96 -26.72 2.46 -18.03
N ILE A 97 -27.48 2.94 -19.01
CA ILE A 97 -28.93 2.75 -19.02
C ILE A 97 -29.36 1.34 -19.42
N SER A 98 -28.48 0.61 -20.11
CA SER A 98 -28.78 -0.67 -20.78
C SER A 98 -28.02 -1.87 -20.20
N ASP A 99 -27.24 -1.68 -19.13
CA ASP A 99 -26.39 -2.72 -18.54
C ASP A 99 -26.50 -2.65 -17.01
N HIS A 100 -26.37 -3.79 -16.34
CA HIS A 100 -26.29 -3.91 -14.88
C HIS A 100 -24.85 -3.76 -14.36
N VAL A 101 -23.85 -3.93 -15.23
CA VAL A 101 -22.44 -3.76 -14.85
C VAL A 101 -22.08 -2.27 -14.88
N LEU A 102 -21.85 -1.70 -13.70
CA LEU A 102 -21.54 -0.27 -13.50
C LEU A 102 -20.09 0.06 -13.90
N THR A 103 -19.85 0.22 -15.20
CA THR A 103 -18.54 0.56 -15.78
C THR A 103 -18.67 1.64 -16.84
N LEU A 104 -17.63 2.47 -17.00
CA LEU A 104 -17.57 3.49 -18.05
C LEU A 104 -16.88 2.93 -19.30
N LYS A 105 -17.49 3.15 -20.46
CA LYS A 105 -16.95 2.81 -21.77
C LYS A 105 -16.69 4.10 -22.55
N ASP A 106 -15.54 4.22 -23.19
CA ASP A 106 -15.20 5.37 -24.04
C ASP A 106 -15.80 5.21 -25.44
N ASP A 107 -17.14 5.23 -25.50
CA ASP A 107 -17.89 5.06 -26.73
C ASP A 107 -19.26 5.78 -26.67
N GLY A 108 -20.14 5.47 -27.63
CA GLY A 108 -21.49 6.02 -27.71
C GLY A 108 -22.49 5.43 -26.70
N THR A 109 -22.06 4.61 -25.73
CA THR A 109 -22.94 4.04 -24.69
C THR A 109 -23.58 5.16 -23.89
N PHE A 110 -24.88 5.03 -23.61
CA PHE A 110 -25.64 6.04 -22.87
C PHE A 110 -25.62 5.81 -21.37
N TYR A 111 -25.35 6.89 -20.64
CA TYR A 111 -25.32 6.95 -19.19
C TYR A 111 -26.32 7.97 -18.65
N ARG A 112 -26.65 7.84 -17.36
CA ARG A 112 -27.42 8.83 -16.58
C ARG A 112 -26.70 9.18 -15.30
N PHE A 113 -26.86 10.41 -14.84
CA PHE A 113 -26.51 10.81 -13.48
C PHE A 113 -27.56 10.27 -12.50
N GLN A 114 -27.08 9.80 -11.35
CA GLN A 114 -27.92 9.33 -10.25
C GLN A 114 -28.47 10.49 -9.44
N ALA A 115 -29.71 10.33 -8.95
CA ALA A 115 -30.33 11.30 -8.08
C ALA A 115 -29.56 11.40 -6.74
N PRO A 116 -29.35 12.61 -6.19
CA PRO A 116 -28.64 12.79 -4.91
C PRO A 116 -29.21 11.97 -3.74
N TYR A 117 -30.51 11.68 -3.76
CA TYR A 117 -31.16 10.79 -2.79
C TYR A 117 -30.47 9.41 -2.72
N PHE A 118 -30.04 8.85 -3.85
CA PHE A 118 -29.40 7.53 -3.94
C PHE A 118 -27.87 7.57 -3.81
N TRP A 119 -27.28 8.72 -3.49
CA TRP A 119 -25.81 8.81 -3.35
C TRP A 119 -25.30 8.04 -2.13
N PRO A 120 -24.12 7.38 -2.23
CA PRO A 120 -23.52 6.62 -1.12
C PRO A 120 -23.23 7.43 0.15
N SER A 121 -23.05 8.76 0.03
CA SER A 121 -22.85 9.66 1.17
C SER A 121 -24.03 9.70 2.14
N ASN A 122 -25.23 9.32 1.68
CA ASN A 122 -26.40 9.14 2.56
C ASN A 122 -26.31 7.87 3.43
N CYS A 123 -25.19 7.14 3.37
CA CYS A 123 -24.88 5.98 4.22
C CYS A 123 -25.98 4.89 4.18
N TRP A 124 -26.42 4.55 2.97
CA TRP A 124 -27.45 3.53 2.75
C TRP A 124 -27.03 2.15 3.27
N GLU A 125 -27.89 1.53 4.06
CA GLU A 125 -27.79 0.12 4.48
C GLU A 125 -29.10 -0.63 4.13
N PRO A 126 -29.39 -0.85 2.82
CA PRO A 126 -30.67 -1.38 2.41
C PRO A 126 -30.85 -2.84 2.82
N GLU A 127 -32.02 -3.16 3.37
CA GLU A 127 -32.32 -4.48 3.87
C GLU A 127 -32.71 -5.45 2.76
N ASN A 128 -32.65 -6.75 3.07
CA ASN A 128 -33.14 -7.79 2.16
C ASN A 128 -34.66 -7.70 1.92
N THR A 129 -35.42 -7.13 2.86
CA THR A 129 -36.86 -6.89 2.70
C THR A 129 -37.10 -5.86 1.59
N ASP A 130 -36.32 -4.77 1.57
CA ASP A 130 -36.41 -3.71 0.54
C ASP A 130 -36.09 -4.26 -0.84
N TYR A 131 -35.04 -5.11 -0.93
CA TYR A 131 -34.67 -5.73 -2.19
C TYR A 131 -35.73 -6.70 -2.69
N ALA A 132 -36.36 -7.46 -1.79
CA ALA A 132 -37.47 -8.34 -2.14
C ALA A 132 -38.67 -7.56 -2.69
N ILE A 133 -39.01 -6.41 -2.10
CA ILE A 133 -40.06 -5.51 -2.59
C ILE A 133 -39.71 -4.99 -3.98
N TYR A 134 -38.47 -4.55 -4.20
CA TYR A 134 -38.01 -4.06 -5.50
C TYR A 134 -38.11 -5.14 -6.60
N LEU A 135 -37.60 -6.34 -6.35
CA LEU A 135 -37.66 -7.45 -7.31
C LEU A 135 -39.10 -7.88 -7.56
N CYS A 136 -39.92 -8.01 -6.51
CA CYS A 136 -41.33 -8.33 -6.64
C CYS A 136 -42.05 -7.27 -7.50
N LYS A 137 -41.83 -5.98 -7.21
CA LYS A 137 -42.37 -4.86 -7.99
C LYS A 137 -42.02 -4.97 -9.48
N ARG A 138 -40.78 -5.32 -9.82
CA ARG A 138 -40.34 -5.51 -11.21
C ARG A 138 -41.08 -6.63 -11.94
N THR A 139 -41.26 -7.77 -11.28
CA THR A 139 -42.01 -8.90 -11.87
C THR A 139 -43.47 -8.55 -12.19
N MET A 140 -44.08 -7.63 -11.45
CA MET A 140 -45.49 -7.24 -11.62
C MET A 140 -45.72 -6.29 -12.80
N GLN A 141 -44.67 -5.69 -13.38
CA GLN A 141 -44.82 -4.68 -14.42
C GLN A 141 -44.99 -5.24 -15.84
N ASN A 142 -44.69 -6.53 -16.07
CA ASN A 142 -44.82 -7.21 -17.37
C ASN A 142 -44.24 -6.41 -18.56
N LYS A 143 -43.01 -5.92 -18.41
CA LYS A 143 -42.28 -5.19 -19.46
C LYS A 143 -40.92 -5.82 -19.66
N ALA A 144 -40.56 -6.13 -20.91
CA ALA A 144 -39.26 -6.72 -21.26
C ALA A 144 -38.06 -5.96 -20.65
N ARG A 145 -38.06 -4.63 -20.68
CA ARG A 145 -37.00 -3.78 -20.09
C ARG A 145 -36.84 -3.90 -18.56
N LEU A 146 -37.80 -4.54 -17.87
CA LEU A 146 -37.83 -4.71 -16.41
C LEU A 146 -37.76 -6.19 -16.02
N GLU A 147 -37.67 -7.10 -16.99
CA GLU A 147 -37.47 -8.53 -16.72
C GLU A 147 -36.24 -8.72 -15.86
N LEU A 148 -36.32 -9.67 -14.94
CA LEU A 148 -35.22 -9.97 -14.04
C LEU A 148 -34.12 -10.67 -14.82
N ALA A 149 -32.87 -10.28 -14.59
CA ALA A 149 -31.74 -11.08 -15.01
C ALA A 149 -31.69 -12.39 -14.21
N ASP A 150 -30.97 -13.41 -14.71
CA ASP A 150 -30.93 -14.74 -14.08
C ASP A 150 -30.51 -14.69 -12.59
N TYR A 151 -29.47 -13.90 -12.28
CA TYR A 151 -29.01 -13.72 -10.90
C TYR A 151 -30.03 -12.99 -10.00
N GLU A 152 -30.84 -12.09 -10.58
CA GLU A 152 -31.91 -11.40 -9.86
C GLU A 152 -33.08 -12.35 -9.58
N ALA A 153 -33.42 -13.22 -10.54
CA ALA A 153 -34.42 -14.26 -10.37
C ALA A 153 -34.01 -15.28 -9.30
N GLU A 154 -32.74 -15.70 -9.29
CA GLU A 154 -32.19 -16.56 -8.24
C GLU A 154 -32.25 -15.88 -6.86
N ASN A 155 -31.89 -14.59 -6.80
CA ASN A 155 -32.00 -13.79 -5.59
C ASN A 155 -33.45 -13.70 -5.10
N LEU A 156 -34.41 -13.44 -6.00
CA LEU A 156 -35.83 -13.41 -5.67
C LEU A 156 -36.30 -14.75 -5.10
N ALA A 157 -35.93 -15.87 -5.72
CA ALA A 157 -36.27 -17.20 -5.25
C ALA A 157 -35.69 -17.49 -3.85
N ARG A 158 -34.46 -17.02 -3.56
CA ARG A 158 -33.84 -17.11 -2.23
C ARG A 158 -34.59 -16.27 -1.21
N LEU A 159 -34.98 -15.05 -1.56
CA LEU A 159 -35.72 -14.14 -0.68
C LEU A 159 -37.14 -14.63 -0.39
N GLN A 160 -37.83 -15.20 -1.38
CA GLN A 160 -39.13 -15.86 -1.20
C GLN A 160 -39.05 -17.00 -0.18
N ARG A 161 -38.00 -17.82 -0.25
CA ARG A 161 -37.74 -18.86 0.75
C ARG A 161 -37.45 -18.27 2.13
N ALA A 162 -36.59 -17.26 2.21
CA ALA A 162 -36.21 -16.63 3.48
C ALA A 162 -37.37 -15.90 4.17
N PHE A 163 -38.26 -15.28 3.39
CA PHE A 163 -39.38 -14.46 3.87
C PHE A 163 -40.74 -15.11 3.64
N ALA A 164 -40.82 -16.44 3.49
CA ALA A 164 -42.06 -17.13 3.13
C ALA A 164 -43.28 -16.74 4.00
N ARG A 165 -43.09 -16.56 5.31
CA ARG A 165 -44.15 -16.14 6.25
C ARG A 165 -44.56 -14.67 6.15
N LYS A 166 -43.68 -13.82 5.61
CA LYS A 166 -43.90 -12.38 5.45
C LYS A 166 -44.17 -11.99 3.99
N TRP A 167 -44.22 -12.96 3.08
CA TRP A 167 -44.26 -12.71 1.63
C TRP A 167 -45.49 -11.90 1.20
N GLU A 168 -46.66 -12.18 1.80
CA GLU A 168 -47.88 -11.40 1.55
C GLU A 168 -47.69 -9.90 1.83
N PHE A 169 -46.97 -9.53 2.90
CA PHE A 169 -46.69 -8.13 3.20
C PHE A 169 -45.75 -7.49 2.18
N ILE A 170 -44.73 -8.23 1.73
CA ILE A 170 -43.81 -7.78 0.68
C ILE A 170 -44.58 -7.57 -0.63
N PHE A 171 -45.45 -8.50 -1.00
CA PHE A 171 -46.29 -8.41 -2.19
C PHE A 171 -47.24 -7.20 -2.12
N MET A 172 -47.94 -7.00 -1.01
CA MET A 172 -48.82 -5.84 -0.80
C MET A 172 -48.06 -4.52 -0.92
N GLN A 173 -46.85 -4.42 -0.35
CA GLN A 173 -46.01 -3.23 -0.45
C GLN A 173 -45.54 -2.99 -1.90
N ALA A 174 -45.11 -4.03 -2.60
CA ALA A 174 -44.73 -3.93 -4.01
C ALA A 174 -45.91 -3.46 -4.88
N GLU A 175 -47.10 -4.04 -4.67
CA GLU A 175 -48.32 -3.66 -5.40
C GLU A 175 -48.69 -2.19 -5.16
N ALA A 176 -48.61 -1.72 -3.91
CA ALA A 176 -48.87 -0.33 -3.56
C ALA A 176 -47.90 0.62 -4.28
N GLN A 177 -46.61 0.28 -4.37
CA GLN A 177 -45.64 1.06 -5.13
C GLN A 177 -45.95 1.06 -6.64
N VAL A 178 -46.30 -0.09 -7.24
CA VAL A 178 -46.73 -0.15 -8.65
C VAL A 178 -47.91 0.78 -8.92
N LYS A 179 -48.89 0.84 -8.00
CA LYS A 179 -50.06 1.74 -8.12
C LYS A 179 -49.64 3.21 -8.10
N ILE A 180 -48.65 3.58 -7.29
CA ILE A 180 -48.10 4.94 -7.25
C ILE A 180 -47.34 5.24 -8.55
N ASP A 181 -46.46 4.34 -8.99
CA ASP A 181 -45.65 4.52 -10.19
C ASP A 181 -46.52 4.65 -11.45
N ARG A 182 -47.67 3.96 -11.48
CA ARG A 182 -48.64 4.06 -12.58
C ARG A 182 -49.25 5.45 -12.75
N LYS A 183 -49.25 6.29 -11.71
CA LYS A 183 -49.74 7.68 -11.75
C LYS A 183 -48.75 8.66 -12.38
N LYS A 184 -47.46 8.32 -12.38
CA LYS A 184 -46.40 9.14 -12.99
C LYS A 184 -46.45 9.05 -14.51
N ASP A 185 -45.96 10.06 -15.21
CA ASP A 185 -45.90 10.00 -16.67
C ASP A 185 -44.86 8.95 -17.15
N LYS A 186 -44.98 8.53 -18.41
CA LYS A 186 -44.16 7.43 -18.98
C LYS A 186 -42.66 7.76 -18.98
N THR A 187 -42.30 9.03 -19.17
CA THR A 187 -40.92 9.48 -19.21
C THR A 187 -40.33 9.50 -17.81
N GLU A 188 -40.99 10.18 -16.87
CA GLU A 188 -40.55 10.24 -15.48
C GLU A 188 -40.40 8.84 -14.88
N ARG A 189 -41.39 7.96 -15.10
CA ARG A 189 -41.35 6.58 -14.62
C ARG A 189 -40.15 5.81 -15.14
N LYS A 190 -39.79 5.97 -16.42
CA LYS A 190 -38.59 5.31 -16.99
C LYS A 190 -37.30 5.76 -16.33
N ILE A 191 -37.20 7.05 -15.99
CA ILE A 191 -36.02 7.60 -15.33
C ILE A 191 -35.93 7.04 -13.92
N LEU A 192 -37.02 7.11 -13.15
CA LEU A 192 -37.08 6.61 -11.78
C LEU A 192 -36.81 5.11 -11.70
N ASP A 193 -37.41 4.30 -12.59
CA ASP A 193 -37.13 2.86 -12.67
C ASP A 193 -35.62 2.59 -12.89
N SER A 194 -34.97 3.39 -13.74
CA SER A 194 -33.54 3.22 -14.06
C SER A 194 -32.62 3.69 -12.92
N GLN A 195 -33.01 4.73 -12.18
CA GLN A 195 -32.29 5.22 -11.00
C GLN A 195 -32.36 4.23 -9.84
N GLU A 196 -33.55 3.67 -9.59
CA GLU A 196 -33.74 2.62 -8.57
C GLU A 196 -32.99 1.34 -8.95
N ARG A 197 -32.98 0.95 -10.23
CA ARG A 197 -32.13 -0.17 -10.70
C ARG A 197 -30.66 0.08 -10.41
N ALA A 198 -30.14 1.25 -10.77
CA ALA A 198 -28.73 1.57 -10.54
C ALA A 198 -28.36 1.62 -9.04
N PHE A 199 -29.29 2.04 -8.18
CA PHE A 199 -29.11 1.93 -6.73
C PHE A 199 -28.91 0.47 -6.29
N TRP A 200 -29.72 -0.44 -6.80
CA TRP A 200 -29.58 -1.87 -6.48
C TRP A 200 -28.36 -2.51 -7.14
N ASP A 201 -27.92 -2.06 -8.31
CA ASP A 201 -26.69 -2.54 -8.95
C ASP A 201 -25.43 -2.24 -8.11
N VAL A 202 -25.46 -1.20 -7.26
CA VAL A 202 -24.40 -0.92 -6.27
C VAL A 202 -24.50 -1.88 -5.07
N HIS A 203 -25.70 -2.01 -4.48
CA HIS A 203 -25.88 -2.69 -3.19
C HIS A 203 -26.09 -4.20 -3.31
N ARG A 204 -26.43 -4.69 -4.50
CA ARG A 204 -26.63 -6.11 -4.87
C ARG A 204 -26.02 -6.33 -6.26
N PRO A 205 -24.69 -6.18 -6.39
CA PRO A 205 -24.02 -6.16 -7.68
C PRO A 205 -24.13 -7.51 -8.41
N VAL A 206 -23.97 -7.45 -9.73
CA VAL A 206 -23.87 -8.64 -10.59
C VAL A 206 -22.75 -9.56 -10.05
N PRO A 207 -22.98 -10.89 -9.96
CA PRO A 207 -21.95 -11.82 -9.50
C PRO A 207 -20.63 -11.66 -10.27
N GLY A 208 -19.52 -11.55 -9.53
CA GLY A 208 -18.18 -11.30 -10.09
C GLY A 208 -17.77 -9.84 -10.13
N CYS A 209 -18.70 -8.90 -10.00
CA CYS A 209 -18.38 -7.48 -9.81
C CYS A 209 -17.91 -7.20 -8.38
N VAL A 210 -17.03 -6.21 -8.22
CA VAL A 210 -16.56 -5.74 -6.92
C VAL A 210 -17.72 -5.07 -6.17
N ASN A 211 -17.95 -5.47 -4.93
CA ASN A 211 -18.92 -4.81 -4.06
C ASN A 211 -18.30 -3.55 -3.43
N THR A 212 -18.67 -2.38 -3.95
CA THR A 212 -18.13 -1.09 -3.51
C THR A 212 -18.63 -0.65 -2.13
N THR A 213 -19.68 -1.29 -1.59
CA THR A 213 -20.19 -1.01 -0.25
C THR A 213 -19.42 -1.75 0.85
N GLU A 214 -18.53 -2.69 0.49
CA GLU A 214 -17.71 -3.40 1.47
C GLU A 214 -16.68 -2.47 2.11
N MET A 215 -16.63 -2.48 3.44
CA MET A 215 -15.71 -1.65 4.22
C MET A 215 -14.64 -2.50 4.89
N ASP A 216 -13.39 -2.01 4.85
CA ASP A 216 -12.26 -2.62 5.53
C ASP A 216 -12.54 -2.82 7.03
N ILE A 217 -12.23 -4.00 7.57
CA ILE A 217 -12.51 -4.36 8.95
C ILE A 217 -11.89 -3.39 9.98
N ARG A 218 -10.72 -2.79 9.65
CA ARG A 218 -10.07 -1.76 10.47
C ARG A 218 -10.85 -0.46 10.45
N LYS A 219 -11.47 -0.10 9.31
CA LYS A 219 -12.38 1.05 9.20
C LYS A 219 -13.64 0.81 10.02
N CYS A 220 -14.27 -0.36 9.89
CA CYS A 220 -15.43 -0.77 10.69
C CYS A 220 -15.15 -0.69 12.21
N ARG A 221 -13.99 -1.19 12.64
CA ARG A 221 -13.59 -1.15 14.05
C ARG A 221 -13.41 0.26 14.58
N ARG A 222 -12.84 1.17 13.78
CA ARG A 222 -12.65 2.58 14.16
C ARG A 222 -13.99 3.30 14.34
N MET A 223 -14.94 3.09 13.44
CA MET A 223 -16.29 3.67 13.56
C MET A 223 -17.02 3.20 14.83
N LYS A 224 -16.88 1.92 15.20
CA LYS A 224 -17.54 1.37 16.40
C LYS A 224 -16.86 1.73 17.72
N ASN A 225 -15.64 2.28 17.70
CA ASN A 225 -14.87 2.55 18.93
C ASN A 225 -13.87 3.72 18.78
N PRO A 226 -14.35 4.94 18.50
CA PRO A 226 -13.50 6.10 18.20
C PRO A 226 -12.56 6.47 19.36
N GLN A 227 -12.97 6.21 20.61
CA GLN A 227 -12.21 6.55 21.81
C GLN A 227 -10.92 5.71 22.01
N LYS A 228 -10.88 4.46 21.53
CA LYS A 228 -9.70 3.58 21.73
C LYS A 228 -8.54 3.85 20.77
N VAL A 229 -8.78 4.60 19.70
CA VAL A 229 -7.79 4.86 18.63
C VAL A 229 -6.88 6.04 18.98
N LYS A 230 -7.28 6.90 19.92
CA LYS A 230 -6.49 8.06 20.39
C LYS A 230 -5.23 7.64 21.18
N LYS A 231 -5.15 6.39 21.67
CA LYS A 231 -3.92 5.81 22.21
C LYS A 231 -3.15 5.05 21.12
N SER A 232 -2.57 5.82 20.19
CA SER A 232 -1.51 5.29 19.34
C SER A 232 -0.32 4.89 20.22
N VAL A 233 0.32 3.76 19.90
CA VAL A 233 1.52 3.21 20.57
C VAL A 233 2.73 4.17 20.51
N TYR A 234 2.63 5.26 19.73
CA TYR A 234 3.63 6.32 19.63
C TYR A 234 3.19 7.66 20.25
N GLY A 235 2.06 7.69 20.96
CA GLY A 235 1.67 8.86 21.75
C GLY A 235 2.59 8.98 22.95
N VAL A 236 3.62 9.83 22.83
CA VAL A 236 4.48 10.27 23.92
C VAL A 236 3.60 10.74 25.06
N THR A 237 3.63 10.01 26.18
CA THR A 237 3.13 10.52 27.45
C THR A 237 4.06 11.67 27.83
N GLU A 238 3.53 12.89 27.90
CA GLU A 238 4.19 14.01 28.56
C GLU A 238 4.34 13.67 30.05
N GLU A 239 5.42 12.97 30.41
CA GLU A 239 5.98 13.06 31.75
C GLU A 239 7.36 13.67 31.66
N SER A 240 7.43 14.86 32.23
CA SER A 240 8.58 15.73 32.41
C SER A 240 9.72 15.01 33.11
N GLN A 241 10.82 14.76 32.41
CA GLN A 241 12.14 14.56 33.01
C GLN A 241 13.17 15.49 32.34
N PRO A 242 14.10 16.08 33.11
CA PRO A 242 14.98 17.13 32.63
C PRO A 242 16.09 16.53 31.76
N GLN A 243 16.04 16.76 30.45
CA GLN A 243 17.17 16.50 29.55
C GLN A 243 18.11 17.71 29.52
N SER A 244 19.36 17.49 29.93
CA SER A 244 20.62 17.85 29.22
C SER A 244 21.78 18.14 30.20
N PRO A 245 23.08 18.12 29.79
CA PRO A 245 23.62 18.12 28.42
C PRO A 245 24.79 17.15 28.15
N VAL A 246 25.01 16.77 26.89
CA VAL A 246 26.27 16.94 26.10
C VAL A 246 26.01 16.26 24.75
N HIS A 247 25.42 17.01 23.82
CA HIS A 247 25.50 16.69 22.40
C HIS A 247 26.75 17.40 21.87
N VAL A 248 27.86 16.66 21.72
CA VAL A 248 28.93 17.10 20.84
C VAL A 248 28.35 17.05 19.42
N PRO A 249 28.43 18.12 18.61
CA PRO A 249 27.96 18.07 17.23
C PRO A 249 28.78 17.02 16.48
N SER A 250 28.21 15.84 16.26
CA SER A 250 28.75 14.89 15.30
C SER A 250 28.83 15.62 13.96
N GLN A 251 30.03 15.66 13.38
CA GLN A 251 30.29 16.28 12.08
C GLN A 251 29.19 15.96 11.07
N PRO A 252 28.86 16.89 10.15
CA PRO A 252 27.77 16.68 9.21
C PRO A 252 28.06 15.48 8.32
N VAL A 253 27.41 14.36 8.61
CA VAL A 253 27.26 13.27 7.64
C VAL A 253 26.58 13.90 6.42
N ARG A 254 27.29 13.92 5.29
CA ARG A 254 26.80 14.52 4.04
C ARG A 254 25.41 13.96 3.76
N LYS A 255 24.37 14.81 3.88
CA LYS A 255 22.98 14.41 3.59
C LYS A 255 22.96 13.92 2.14
N THR A 256 22.62 12.66 1.94
CA THR A 256 22.44 12.06 0.62
C THR A 256 21.52 12.93 -0.22
N THR A 257 22.01 13.38 -1.37
CA THR A 257 21.30 14.29 -2.26
C THR A 257 20.36 13.54 -3.19
N LYS A 258 19.40 14.25 -3.81
CA LYS A 258 18.55 13.69 -4.87
C LYS A 258 19.36 13.04 -5.99
N GLU A 259 20.56 13.53 -6.25
CA GLU A 259 21.46 12.99 -7.26
C GLU A 259 22.12 11.68 -6.82
N ASP A 260 22.44 11.53 -5.54
CA ASP A 260 22.96 10.28 -4.98
C ASP A 260 21.91 9.16 -5.07
N PHE A 261 20.64 9.49 -4.77
CA PHE A 261 19.53 8.54 -4.96
C PHE A 261 19.29 8.22 -6.44
N ARG A 262 19.41 9.18 -7.35
CA ARG A 262 19.32 8.91 -8.80
C ARG A 262 20.41 7.94 -9.26
N LYS A 263 21.65 8.14 -8.83
CA LYS A 263 22.77 7.23 -9.13
C LYS A 263 22.51 5.84 -8.56
N GLN A 264 21.93 5.75 -7.36
CA GLN A 264 21.56 4.49 -6.73
C GLN A 264 20.41 3.78 -7.48
N ILE A 265 19.39 4.51 -7.94
CA ILE A 265 18.29 3.98 -8.76
C ILE A 265 18.83 3.45 -10.08
N THR A 266 19.66 4.23 -10.80
CA THR A 266 20.29 3.78 -12.04
C THR A 266 21.11 2.52 -11.82
N PHE A 267 21.89 2.46 -10.74
CA PHE A 267 22.65 1.28 -10.38
C PHE A 267 21.75 0.06 -10.10
N LEU A 268 20.69 0.23 -9.31
CA LEU A 268 19.75 -0.85 -8.99
C LEU A 268 19.02 -1.35 -10.23
N ASN A 269 18.63 -0.46 -11.15
CA ASN A 269 18.04 -0.85 -12.43
C ASN A 269 19.01 -1.71 -13.26
N VAL A 270 20.29 -1.34 -13.33
CA VAL A 270 21.33 -2.15 -13.98
C VAL A 270 21.52 -3.52 -13.29
N GLN A 271 21.35 -3.60 -11.96
CA GLN A 271 21.40 -4.88 -11.25
C GLN A 271 20.16 -5.75 -11.51
N ILE A 272 18.98 -5.15 -11.61
CA ILE A 272 17.73 -5.85 -11.97
C ILE A 272 17.84 -6.41 -13.40
N GLU A 273 18.34 -5.63 -14.35
CA GLU A 273 18.60 -6.08 -15.72
C GLU A 273 19.61 -7.23 -15.77
N ARG A 274 20.64 -7.21 -14.91
CA ARG A 274 21.58 -8.34 -14.79
C ARG A 274 20.91 -9.64 -14.32
N HIS A 275 19.84 -9.57 -13.54
CA HIS A 275 19.14 -10.75 -13.03
C HIS A 275 18.27 -11.46 -14.10
N CYS A 276 18.13 -10.88 -15.30
CA CYS A 276 17.61 -11.57 -16.49
C CYS A 276 18.64 -12.52 -17.13
N LEU A 277 19.92 -12.46 -16.73
CA LEU A 277 20.92 -13.49 -17.02
C LEU A 277 21.00 -14.43 -15.82
N LYS A 278 20.73 -15.73 -16.03
CA LYS A 278 20.78 -16.76 -14.98
C LYS A 278 22.16 -16.76 -14.30
N MET A 279 22.25 -16.17 -13.11
CA MET A 279 23.43 -16.28 -12.27
C MET A 279 23.42 -17.63 -11.56
N SER A 280 24.26 -18.55 -12.04
CA SER A 280 24.55 -19.83 -11.38
C SER A 280 25.13 -19.60 -9.97
N LYS A 281 24.81 -20.48 -9.02
CA LYS A 281 25.40 -20.58 -7.66
C LYS A 281 26.94 -20.62 -7.64
N VAL A 282 27.59 -20.80 -8.80
CA VAL A 282 29.05 -20.77 -8.98
C VAL A 282 29.64 -19.35 -8.92
N ALA A 283 28.81 -18.30 -8.91
CA ALA A 283 29.26 -16.91 -8.89
C ALA A 283 29.53 -16.32 -7.49
N GLU A 284 29.44 -17.10 -6.41
CA GLU A 284 30.16 -16.80 -5.17
C GLU A 284 31.66 -17.07 -5.39
N SER A 285 32.30 -16.30 -6.27
CA SER A 285 33.75 -16.29 -6.33
C SER A 285 34.27 -15.81 -4.98
N LYS A 286 35.15 -16.58 -4.36
CA LYS A 286 35.90 -16.18 -3.14
C LYS A 286 36.64 -14.85 -3.34
N GLU A 287 36.88 -14.47 -4.59
CA GLU A 287 37.45 -13.19 -4.96
C GLU A 287 36.36 -12.13 -5.18
N PRO A 288 36.36 -11.04 -4.39
CA PRO A 288 35.40 -9.94 -4.54
C PRO A 288 35.72 -9.10 -5.80
N SER A 289 34.69 -8.62 -6.50
CA SER A 289 34.90 -7.68 -7.61
C SER A 289 35.49 -6.35 -7.13
N GLN A 290 36.22 -5.64 -8.00
CA GLN A 290 36.81 -4.33 -7.68
C GLN A 290 35.78 -3.31 -7.15
N GLN A 291 34.56 -3.31 -7.70
CA GLN A 291 33.47 -2.43 -7.23
C GLN A 291 33.00 -2.80 -5.82
N ARG A 292 32.97 -4.10 -5.50
CA ARG A 292 32.63 -4.62 -4.16
C ARG A 292 33.71 -4.23 -3.14
N VAL A 293 34.99 -4.40 -3.48
CA VAL A 293 36.12 -3.97 -2.64
C VAL A 293 36.13 -2.45 -2.45
N LYS A 294 35.90 -1.67 -3.50
CA LYS A 294 35.85 -0.20 -3.39
C LYS A 294 34.78 0.31 -2.41
N ARG A 295 33.67 -0.43 -2.29
CA ARG A 295 32.56 -0.10 -1.39
C ARG A 295 32.94 -0.23 0.09
N TRP A 296 33.81 -1.17 0.41
CA TRP A 296 34.38 -1.34 1.76
C TRP A 296 35.09 -0.07 2.24
N GLY A 297 35.66 0.74 1.35
CA GLY A 297 36.31 2.00 1.71
C GLY A 297 35.37 3.14 2.09
N PHE A 298 34.06 3.02 1.87
CA PHE A 298 33.10 4.09 2.18
C PHE A 298 32.80 4.20 3.68
N SER A 299 32.69 3.07 4.38
CA SER A 299 32.56 3.04 5.84
C SER A 299 32.86 1.64 6.39
N MET A 300 33.21 1.58 7.68
CA MET A 300 33.42 0.31 8.36
C MET A 300 32.17 -0.58 8.32
N ASP A 301 30.97 0.01 8.31
CA ASP A 301 29.71 -0.74 8.16
C ASP A 301 29.64 -1.52 6.84
N GLU A 302 30.18 -0.98 5.75
CA GLU A 302 30.18 -1.66 4.45
C GLU A 302 31.12 -2.86 4.45
N VAL A 303 32.25 -2.78 5.17
CA VAL A 303 33.12 -3.95 5.42
C VAL A 303 32.40 -4.99 6.28
N LEU A 304 31.78 -4.55 7.39
CA LEU A 304 31.18 -5.45 8.38
C LEU A 304 29.89 -6.13 7.87
N LYS A 305 29.16 -5.52 6.94
CA LYS A 305 28.00 -6.16 6.29
C LYS A 305 28.40 -7.22 5.28
N ASP A 306 29.56 -7.08 4.65
CA ASP A 306 30.04 -8.00 3.62
C ASP A 306 30.75 -9.22 4.26
N PRO A 307 30.32 -10.47 4.02
CA PRO A 307 31.02 -11.65 4.55
C PRO A 307 32.50 -11.74 4.13
N VAL A 308 32.82 -11.38 2.88
CA VAL A 308 34.20 -11.40 2.38
C VAL A 308 34.98 -10.19 2.92
N GLY A 309 34.31 -9.04 3.05
CA GLY A 309 34.91 -7.86 3.68
C GLY A 309 35.29 -8.13 5.14
N ARG A 310 34.39 -8.73 5.92
CA ARG A 310 34.64 -9.19 7.29
C ARG A 310 35.81 -10.14 7.38
N ASP A 311 35.88 -11.14 6.51
CA ASP A 311 36.96 -12.13 6.50
C ASP A 311 38.33 -11.49 6.19
N GLN A 312 38.39 -10.58 5.21
CA GLN A 312 39.63 -9.86 4.90
C GLN A 312 40.03 -8.89 6.02
N PHE A 313 39.07 -8.20 6.63
CA PHE A 313 39.33 -7.33 7.76
C PHE A 313 39.79 -8.13 8.98
N LEU A 314 39.16 -9.27 9.27
CA LEU A 314 39.57 -10.16 10.35
C LEU A 314 41.00 -10.68 10.16
N ARG A 315 41.36 -11.16 8.96
CA ARG A 315 42.74 -11.59 8.66
C ARG A 315 43.76 -10.49 8.86
N PHE A 316 43.42 -9.25 8.48
CA PHE A 316 44.27 -8.10 8.72
C PHE A 316 44.48 -7.87 10.22
N LEU A 317 43.42 -7.90 11.03
CA LEU A 317 43.53 -7.75 12.48
C LEU A 317 44.30 -8.90 13.15
N GLU A 318 44.15 -10.13 12.65
CA GLU A 318 44.92 -11.28 13.12
C GLU A 318 46.42 -11.10 12.86
N SER A 319 46.80 -10.53 11.70
CA SER A 319 48.20 -10.23 11.37
C SER A 319 48.83 -9.16 12.27
N GLU A 320 47.99 -8.32 12.89
CA GLU A 320 48.40 -7.27 13.83
C GLU A 320 48.08 -7.62 15.29
N PHE A 321 47.72 -8.89 15.58
CA PHE A 321 47.37 -9.36 16.91
C PHE A 321 46.29 -8.51 17.63
N SER A 322 45.27 -8.05 16.89
CA SER A 322 44.17 -7.19 17.40
C SER A 322 42.76 -7.66 16.99
N SER A 323 42.63 -8.95 16.66
CA SER A 323 41.40 -9.57 16.15
C SER A 323 40.27 -9.71 17.17
N GLU A 324 40.59 -9.69 18.46
CA GLU A 324 39.67 -9.84 19.59
C GLU A 324 38.55 -8.79 19.56
N ASN A 325 38.85 -7.56 19.14
CA ASN A 325 37.88 -6.47 19.03
C ASN A 325 36.77 -6.78 18.02
N LEU A 326 37.14 -7.31 16.85
CA LEU A 326 36.17 -7.67 15.82
C LEU A 326 35.40 -8.94 16.21
N ARG A 327 36.07 -9.93 16.81
CA ARG A 327 35.43 -11.16 17.30
C ARG A 327 34.39 -10.86 18.37
N PHE A 328 34.72 -10.01 19.35
CA PHE A 328 33.76 -9.52 20.34
C PHE A 328 32.58 -8.82 19.68
N TRP A 329 32.84 -7.86 18.77
CA TRP A 329 31.77 -7.12 18.11
C TRP A 329 30.81 -8.04 17.34
N LEU A 330 31.36 -9.05 16.64
CA LEU A 330 30.58 -10.06 15.93
C LEU A 330 29.81 -10.98 16.87
N ALA A 331 30.40 -11.39 18.00
CA ALA A 331 29.72 -12.21 19.01
C ALA A 331 28.52 -11.47 19.61
N VAL A 332 28.63 -10.16 19.86
CA VAL A 332 27.50 -9.33 20.32
C VAL A 332 26.44 -9.14 19.22
N GLN A 333 26.84 -9.01 17.95
CA GLN A 333 25.88 -8.99 16.83
C GLN A 333 25.10 -10.30 16.69
N ASP A 334 25.77 -11.42 16.97
CA ASP A 334 25.16 -12.74 16.98
C ASP A 334 24.21 -12.90 18.19
N LEU A 335 24.62 -12.49 19.39
CA LEU A 335 23.78 -12.47 20.59
C LEU A 335 22.43 -11.76 20.35
N LYS A 336 22.45 -10.61 19.67
CA LYS A 336 21.23 -9.85 19.34
C LYS A 336 20.21 -10.65 18.50
N LYS A 337 20.69 -11.68 17.77
CA LYS A 337 19.89 -12.54 16.89
C LYS A 337 19.53 -13.89 17.49
N GLN A 338 20.13 -14.29 18.62
CA GLN A 338 19.86 -15.56 19.27
C GLN A 338 18.39 -15.68 19.73
N PRO A 339 17.82 -16.91 19.82
CA PRO A 339 16.56 -17.15 20.50
C PRO A 339 16.63 -16.72 21.98
N LEU A 340 15.51 -16.26 22.57
CA LEU A 340 15.52 -15.73 23.94
C LEU A 340 16.05 -16.72 24.99
N GLN A 341 15.81 -18.02 24.80
CA GLN A 341 16.25 -19.08 25.70
C GLN A 341 17.79 -19.22 25.76
N ASP A 342 18.50 -18.87 24.68
CA ASP A 342 19.95 -19.04 24.56
C ASP A 342 20.71 -17.76 24.94
N VAL A 343 20.01 -16.64 25.12
CA VAL A 343 20.59 -15.32 25.40
C VAL A 343 21.41 -15.33 26.68
N THR A 344 20.89 -15.90 27.78
CA THR A 344 21.58 -15.92 29.08
C THR A 344 22.92 -16.67 28.97
N THR A 345 22.91 -17.88 28.43
CA THR A 345 24.12 -18.68 28.22
C THR A 345 25.10 -17.96 27.29
N ARG A 346 24.60 -17.38 26.19
CA ARG A 346 25.46 -16.67 25.25
C ARG A 346 26.07 -15.40 25.84
N VAL A 347 25.36 -14.71 26.74
CA VAL A 347 25.90 -13.57 27.49
C VAL A 347 27.06 -14.02 28.36
N GLU A 348 26.92 -15.10 29.11
CA GLU A 348 27.98 -15.63 29.97
C GLU A 348 29.20 -16.07 29.17
N GLU A 349 29.02 -16.76 28.04
CA GLU A 349 30.12 -17.16 27.14
C GLU A 349 30.94 -15.95 26.66
N ILE A 350 30.26 -14.90 26.18
CA ILE A 350 30.91 -13.67 25.70
C ILE A 350 31.65 -12.99 26.86
N TRP A 351 31.09 -13.00 28.08
CA TRP A 351 31.75 -12.45 29.25
C TRP A 351 33.07 -13.17 29.53
N GLN A 352 33.04 -14.51 29.58
CA GLN A 352 34.21 -15.34 29.88
C GLN A 352 35.30 -15.23 28.81
N GLU A 353 34.92 -15.13 27.53
CA GLU A 353 35.86 -15.08 26.42
C GLU A 353 36.59 -13.73 26.28
N PHE A 354 35.90 -12.61 26.53
CA PHE A 354 36.39 -11.27 26.18
C PHE A 354 36.58 -10.29 27.34
N LEU A 355 35.90 -10.47 28.48
CA LEU A 355 35.84 -9.44 29.55
C LEU A 355 36.17 -9.96 30.96
N ALA A 356 36.04 -11.26 31.22
CA ALA A 356 36.34 -11.82 32.52
C ALA A 356 37.81 -11.60 32.92
N PRO A 357 38.12 -11.51 34.23
CA PRO A 357 39.51 -11.45 34.69
C PRO A 357 40.31 -12.68 34.21
N GLY A 358 41.34 -12.45 33.40
CA GLY A 358 42.13 -13.53 32.79
C GLY A 358 41.53 -14.14 31.52
N ALA A 359 40.56 -13.47 30.88
CA ALA A 359 39.98 -13.88 29.60
C ALA A 359 41.04 -14.12 28.52
N GLN A 360 40.86 -15.20 27.74
CA GLN A 360 41.82 -15.61 26.71
C GLN A 360 41.92 -14.60 25.56
N SER A 361 40.82 -13.92 25.25
CA SER A 361 40.74 -12.89 24.20
C SER A 361 40.32 -11.54 24.78
N ALA A 362 40.94 -11.13 25.90
CA ALA A 362 40.59 -9.91 26.61
C ALA A 362 40.64 -8.66 25.71
N ILE A 363 39.52 -7.95 25.59
CA ILE A 363 39.44 -6.70 24.82
C ILE A 363 39.82 -5.49 25.67
N ASN A 364 40.36 -4.45 25.04
CA ASN A 364 40.64 -3.19 25.73
C ASN A 364 39.37 -2.33 25.78
N LEU A 365 38.81 -2.19 26.98
CA LEU A 365 37.59 -1.43 27.23
C LEU A 365 37.85 -0.36 28.30
N ASP A 366 37.30 0.85 28.13
CA ASP A 366 37.41 1.88 29.16
C ASP A 366 36.69 1.48 30.47
N SER A 367 37.12 2.06 31.58
CA SER A 367 36.62 1.70 32.92
C SER A 367 35.12 1.89 33.06
N HIS A 368 34.57 2.94 32.45
CA HIS A 368 33.16 3.26 32.48
C HIS A 368 32.30 2.20 31.76
N SER A 369 32.68 1.83 30.54
CA SER A 369 31.95 0.82 29.75
C SER A 369 32.10 -0.57 30.36
N TYR A 370 33.26 -0.88 30.95
CA TYR A 370 33.47 -2.12 31.68
C TYR A 370 32.56 -2.23 32.92
N GLU A 371 32.49 -1.19 33.74
CA GLU A 371 31.64 -1.18 34.94
C GLU A 371 30.15 -1.34 34.59
N LYS A 372 29.67 -0.58 33.58
CA LYS A 372 28.29 -0.67 33.11
C LYS A 372 27.97 -2.06 32.55
N THR A 373 28.87 -2.63 31.75
CA THR A 373 28.70 -3.99 31.21
C THR A 373 28.69 -5.03 32.33
N SER A 374 29.55 -4.89 33.34
CA SER A 374 29.59 -5.79 34.50
C SER A 374 28.29 -5.77 35.32
N GLN A 375 27.65 -4.60 35.42
CA GLN A 375 26.31 -4.49 36.04
C GLN A 375 25.24 -5.14 35.15
N ASN A 376 25.25 -4.87 33.84
CA ASN A 376 24.27 -5.41 32.89
C ASN A 376 24.33 -6.95 32.79
N VAL A 377 25.50 -7.57 32.97
CA VAL A 377 25.65 -9.03 32.93
C VAL A 377 24.94 -9.72 34.11
N LYS A 378 24.64 -9.00 35.20
CA LYS A 378 23.85 -9.54 36.32
C LYS A 378 22.38 -9.78 35.96
N ASP A 379 21.89 -9.09 34.94
CA ASP A 379 20.55 -9.28 34.37
C ASP A 379 20.66 -9.43 32.83
N PRO A 380 21.01 -10.63 32.33
CA PRO A 380 21.34 -10.86 30.93
C PRO A 380 20.20 -10.55 29.95
N GLY A 381 20.53 -9.86 28.87
CA GLY A 381 19.63 -9.54 27.78
C GLY A 381 20.36 -9.33 26.46
N ARG A 382 19.59 -9.17 25.36
CA ARG A 382 20.15 -8.98 24.00
C ARG A 382 21.04 -7.74 23.86
N TYR A 383 20.88 -6.78 24.77
CA TYR A 383 21.56 -5.48 24.76
C TYR A 383 22.57 -5.33 25.90
N THR A 384 22.89 -6.40 26.65
CA THR A 384 23.83 -6.39 27.78
C THR A 384 25.18 -5.75 27.43
N TYR A 385 25.68 -5.98 26.21
CA TYR A 385 26.97 -5.49 25.72
C TYR A 385 26.87 -4.24 24.83
N GLU A 386 25.75 -3.52 24.80
CA GLU A 386 25.56 -2.41 23.86
C GLU A 386 26.62 -1.30 24.00
N ASP A 387 26.88 -0.86 25.23
CA ASP A 387 27.90 0.16 25.51
C ASP A 387 29.31 -0.31 25.13
N ALA A 388 29.67 -1.54 25.52
CA ALA A 388 30.96 -2.13 25.17
C ALA A 388 31.10 -2.32 23.65
N GLN A 389 30.05 -2.76 22.97
CA GLN A 389 30.04 -2.93 21.52
C GLN A 389 30.21 -1.60 20.79
N GLU A 390 29.58 -0.52 21.27
CA GLU A 390 29.72 0.81 20.69
C GLU A 390 31.15 1.34 20.88
N HIS A 391 31.73 1.18 22.08
CA HIS A 391 33.10 1.57 22.36
C HIS A 391 34.09 0.86 21.41
N ILE A 392 34.00 -0.47 21.32
CA ILE A 392 34.87 -1.28 20.47
C ILE A 392 34.68 -0.96 18.98
N TYR A 393 33.46 -0.70 18.54
CA TYR A 393 33.20 -0.24 17.18
C TYR A 393 33.89 1.10 16.89
N LYS A 394 33.78 2.08 17.80
CA LYS A 394 34.45 3.39 17.63
C LYS A 394 35.96 3.24 17.59
N LEU A 395 36.52 2.42 18.48
CA LEU A 395 37.96 2.10 18.54
C LEU A 395 38.45 1.53 17.20
N MET A 396 37.81 0.46 16.71
CA MET A 396 38.15 -0.15 15.42
C MET A 396 37.98 0.85 14.26
N LYS A 397 36.94 1.69 14.30
CA LYS A 397 36.67 2.68 13.24
C LYS A 397 37.75 3.76 13.16
N SER A 398 38.23 4.24 14.29
CA SER A 398 39.24 5.31 14.35
C SER A 398 40.65 4.82 14.06
N ASP A 399 40.97 3.56 14.36
CA ASP A 399 42.32 3.03 14.25
C ASP A 399 42.42 1.87 13.24
N SER A 400 41.95 0.68 13.61
CA SER A 400 42.15 -0.55 12.85
C SER A 400 41.59 -0.50 11.43
N TYR A 401 40.40 0.05 11.23
CA TYR A 401 39.77 0.21 9.92
C TYR A 401 40.52 1.23 9.04
N ALA A 402 40.98 2.34 9.64
CA ALA A 402 41.78 3.34 8.92
C ALA A 402 43.17 2.79 8.50
N ARG A 403 43.75 1.88 9.29
CA ARG A 403 44.97 1.14 8.93
C ARG A 403 44.68 0.06 7.88
N PHE A 404 43.59 -0.68 7.99
CA PHE A 404 43.15 -1.66 6.99
C PHE A 404 43.04 -1.05 5.59
N LEU A 405 42.38 0.10 5.44
CA LEU A 405 42.26 0.76 4.13
C LEU A 405 43.59 1.23 3.53
N ARG A 406 44.62 1.44 4.36
CA ARG A 406 45.97 1.82 3.91
C ARG A 406 46.90 0.61 3.73
N SER A 407 46.50 -0.56 4.20
CA SER A 407 47.29 -1.78 4.14
C SER A 407 47.44 -2.31 2.71
N ASN A 408 48.55 -2.98 2.43
CA ASN A 408 48.75 -3.68 1.15
C ASN A 408 47.65 -4.72 0.92
N ALA A 409 47.16 -5.38 1.97
CA ALA A 409 46.07 -6.36 1.86
C ALA A 409 44.80 -5.78 1.21
N TYR A 410 44.41 -4.55 1.56
CA TYR A 410 43.26 -3.89 0.93
C TYR A 410 43.62 -3.29 -0.45
N GLN A 411 44.79 -2.66 -0.57
CA GLN A 411 45.22 -2.01 -1.82
C GLN A 411 45.41 -3.02 -2.96
N ASP A 412 45.97 -4.20 -2.67
CA ASP A 412 46.17 -5.27 -3.66
C ASP A 412 44.81 -5.80 -4.16
N LEU A 413 43.83 -5.97 -3.26
CA LEU A 413 42.46 -6.36 -3.63
C LEU A 413 41.75 -5.27 -4.45
N LEU A 414 42.03 -4.00 -4.17
CA LEU A 414 41.46 -2.87 -4.91
C LEU A 414 42.09 -2.74 -6.32
N LEU A 415 43.36 -3.10 -6.47
CA LEU A 415 44.11 -3.03 -7.73
C LEU A 415 44.03 -4.31 -8.57
N ALA A 416 43.57 -5.42 -7.99
CA ALA A 416 43.36 -6.68 -8.68
C ALA A 416 42.36 -6.52 -9.85
N LYS A 417 42.89 -6.26 -11.05
CA LYS A 417 42.12 -6.37 -12.29
C LYS A 417 41.88 -7.86 -12.53
N LYS A 418 40.62 -8.25 -12.79
CA LYS A 418 40.30 -9.58 -13.34
C LYS A 418 41.28 -9.84 -14.50
N LYS A 419 42.16 -10.85 -14.38
CA LYS A 419 42.83 -11.42 -15.54
C LYS A 419 41.71 -11.94 -16.44
N VAL A 420 41.38 -11.19 -17.49
CA VAL A 420 40.64 -11.74 -18.61
C VAL A 420 41.56 -12.81 -19.19
N SER A 421 41.25 -14.08 -18.94
CA SER A 421 41.85 -15.19 -19.67
C SER A 421 41.41 -15.04 -21.11
N VAL A 422 42.19 -14.29 -21.92
CA VAL A 422 42.12 -14.36 -23.37
C VAL A 422 42.63 -15.76 -23.70
N GLY A 423 41.69 -16.68 -23.88
CA GLY A 423 41.98 -17.97 -24.49
C GLY A 423 42.64 -17.71 -25.83
N LYS A 424 43.87 -18.17 -25.99
CA LYS A 424 44.52 -18.26 -27.29
C LYS A 424 43.77 -19.33 -28.09
N ASP A 425 42.80 -18.93 -28.90
CA ASP A 425 42.38 -19.72 -30.05
C ASP A 425 43.50 -19.65 -31.09
N VAL A 426 44.46 -20.56 -30.94
CA VAL A 426 45.47 -20.87 -31.95
C VAL A 426 45.12 -22.26 -32.49
N LEU A 427 44.92 -22.33 -33.82
CA LEU A 427 44.73 -23.49 -34.71
C LEU A 427 43.29 -23.82 -35.14
N ALA A 428 42.84 -23.09 -36.16
CA ALA A 428 41.97 -23.64 -37.22
C ALA A 428 42.20 -22.88 -38.54
N SER A 429 43.37 -23.06 -39.16
CA SER A 429 43.58 -22.67 -40.56
C SER A 429 44.66 -23.55 -41.22
N LEU A 430 44.37 -24.84 -41.36
CA LEU A 430 45.01 -25.73 -42.33
C LEU A 430 43.96 -26.72 -42.85
N SER A 431 43.24 -26.34 -43.91
CA SER A 431 42.68 -27.25 -44.90
C SER A 431 42.02 -26.46 -46.05
N THR A 432 42.85 -25.84 -46.89
CA THR A 432 42.54 -25.65 -48.32
C THR A 432 43.86 -25.53 -49.08
N SER A 433 44.37 -26.66 -49.54
CA SER A 433 45.12 -26.83 -50.79
C SER A 433 45.03 -28.29 -51.18
#